data_AF-A0A2V6KSR9-F1
#
_entry.id   AF-A0A2V6KSR9-F1
#
_cell.length_a   1.000
_cell.length_b   1.000
_cell.length_c   1.000
_cell.angle_alpha   90.00
_cell.angle_beta   90.00
_cell.angle_gamma   90.00
#
_symmetry.space_group_name_H-M   'P 1'
#
loop_
_entity.id
_entity.type
_entity.pdbx_description
1 polymer ?
#
loop_
_entity_poly.entity_id
_entity_poly.type
_entity_poly.pdbx_seq_one_letter_code
_entity_poly.pdbx_strand_id
1 'polypeptide(L)'
;MKHMVEKMAANPSGILMYHAPGRPFTFGKWLGIEFGTELFEAILVVFLLAQTRITTFAGRVGFVLVAGILAAITTNVSYWNWYGFPSAYTAGYMFIQIVGFFLVGIVAALVLPRRAPTDAIR
;
A
#
# COMPACT_ATOMS: atom_id res chain seq x y z
N MET A 1 15.49 32.81 0.92
CA MET A 1 15.09 31.51 0.31
C MET A 1 16.12 31.00 -0.71
N LYS A 2 16.54 31.78 -1.73
CA LYS A 2 17.57 31.35 -2.73
C LYS A 2 18.86 30.79 -2.12
N HIS A 3 19.47 31.53 -1.18
CA HIS A 3 20.70 31.10 -0.50
C HIS A 3 20.53 29.84 0.37
N MET A 4 19.30 29.54 0.82
CA MET A 4 19.01 28.33 1.59
C MET A 4 18.92 27.10 0.65
N VAL A 5 18.31 27.27 -0.52
CA VAL A 5 18.26 26.23 -1.57
C VAL A 5 19.67 25.90 -2.08
N GLU A 6 20.51 26.91 -2.34
CA GLU A 6 21.91 26.72 -2.74
C GLU A 6 22.72 25.95 -1.69
N LYS A 7 22.54 26.29 -0.39
CA LYS A 7 23.19 25.57 0.70
C LYS A 7 22.73 24.12 0.83
N MET A 8 21.43 23.83 0.68
CA MET A 8 20.93 22.45 0.72
C MET A 8 21.39 21.63 -0.48
N ALA A 9 21.56 22.26 -1.66
CA ALA A 9 22.09 21.58 -2.84
C ALA A 9 23.59 21.27 -2.71
N ALA A 10 24.35 22.15 -2.07
CA ALA A 10 25.80 22.02 -1.96
C ALA A 10 26.26 21.12 -0.79
N ASN A 11 25.40 20.82 0.17
CA ASN A 11 25.75 20.06 1.37
C ASN A 11 24.92 18.77 1.49
N PRO A 12 25.50 17.65 1.94
CA PRO A 12 24.76 16.41 2.14
C PRO A 12 23.68 16.61 3.20
N SER A 13 22.48 16.09 2.92
CA SER A 13 21.36 16.07 3.85
C SER A 13 20.59 14.75 3.69
N GLY A 14 20.00 14.24 4.77
CA GLY A 14 19.27 12.99 4.76
C GLY A 14 18.85 12.53 6.17
N ILE A 15 18.01 11.50 6.22
CA ILE A 15 17.60 10.86 7.47
C ILE A 15 18.54 9.70 7.79
N LEU A 16 19.13 9.71 8.98
CA LEU A 16 19.94 8.61 9.49
C LEU A 16 19.09 7.72 10.41
N MET A 17 18.79 6.50 9.96
CA MET A 17 18.12 5.49 10.77
C MET A 17 19.16 4.68 11.57
N TYR A 18 19.46 5.14 12.79
CA TYR A 18 20.43 4.48 13.67
C TYR A 18 19.72 3.61 14.72
N HIS A 19 20.27 2.42 14.96
CA HIS A 19 19.87 1.55 16.06
C HIS A 19 21.09 1.24 16.91
N ALA A 20 20.99 1.50 18.21
CA ALA A 20 22.07 1.20 19.14
C ALA A 20 22.38 -0.32 19.18
N PRO A 21 23.64 -0.70 19.47
CA PRO A 21 24.00 -2.09 19.72
C PRO A 21 23.11 -2.72 20.80
N GLY A 22 22.76 -3.99 20.63
CA GLY A 22 21.92 -4.73 21.57
C GLY A 22 20.41 -4.62 21.34
N ARG A 23 19.95 -3.95 20.26
CA ARG A 23 18.54 -3.99 19.86
C ARG A 23 18.11 -5.45 19.60
N PRO A 24 17.13 -6.00 20.33
CA PRO A 24 16.69 -7.37 20.12
C PRO A 24 15.99 -7.50 18.75
N PHE A 25 16.49 -8.38 17.90
CA PHE A 25 15.84 -8.75 16.65
C PHE A 25 14.67 -9.71 16.96
N THR A 26 13.44 -9.18 16.87
CA THR A 26 12.22 -9.92 17.25
C THR A 26 11.42 -10.30 16.01
N PHE A 27 11.99 -11.17 15.18
CA PHE A 27 11.44 -11.56 13.87
C PHE A 27 9.96 -11.97 13.94
N GLY A 28 9.60 -12.88 14.84
CA GLY A 28 8.22 -13.36 14.95
C GLY A 28 7.22 -12.26 15.31
N LYS A 29 7.63 -11.28 16.15
CA LYS A 29 6.80 -10.12 16.47
C LYS A 29 6.62 -9.23 15.24
N TRP A 30 7.69 -8.93 14.52
CA TRP A 30 7.63 -8.08 13.33
C TRP A 30 6.78 -8.72 12.24
N LEU A 31 6.98 -10.01 11.97
CA LEU A 31 6.18 -10.76 11.01
C LEU A 31 4.69 -10.77 11.38
N GLY A 32 4.37 -10.97 12.66
CA GLY A 32 2.99 -10.94 13.14
C GLY A 32 2.33 -9.56 12.98
N ILE A 33 3.08 -8.48 13.21
CA ILE A 33 2.58 -7.10 13.01
C ILE A 33 2.33 -6.82 11.53
N GLU A 34 3.28 -7.15 10.66
CA GLU A 34 3.13 -6.95 9.22
C GLU A 34 1.95 -7.76 8.68
N PHE A 35 1.86 -9.05 9.01
CA PHE A 35 0.75 -9.91 8.61
C PHE A 35 -0.61 -9.36 9.09
N GLY A 36 -0.70 -8.97 10.36
CA GLY A 36 -1.93 -8.41 10.92
C GLY A 36 -2.34 -7.11 10.24
N THR A 37 -1.37 -6.27 9.89
CA THR A 37 -1.60 -4.99 9.22
C THR A 37 -2.07 -5.21 7.78
N GLU A 38 -1.36 -6.04 7.00
CA GLU A 38 -1.75 -6.35 5.61
C GLU A 38 -3.11 -7.08 5.54
N LEU A 39 -3.39 -8.00 6.47
CA LEU A 39 -4.69 -8.66 6.56
C LEU A 39 -5.81 -7.65 6.86
N PHE A 40 -5.57 -6.71 7.76
CA PHE A 40 -6.55 -5.67 8.08
C PHE A 40 -6.80 -4.75 6.88
N GLU A 41 -5.76 -4.31 6.18
CA GLU A 41 -5.88 -3.54 4.93
C GLU A 41 -6.70 -4.29 3.87
N ALA A 42 -6.43 -5.58 3.70
CA ALA A 42 -7.18 -6.44 2.77
C ALA A 42 -8.66 -6.54 3.15
N ILE A 43 -8.99 -6.71 4.44
CA ILE A 43 -10.37 -6.72 4.93
C ILE A 43 -11.06 -5.39 4.65
N LEU A 44 -10.41 -4.26 4.91
CA LEU A 44 -10.97 -2.94 4.68
C LEU A 44 -11.28 -2.71 3.19
N VAL A 45 -10.36 -3.02 2.29
CA VAL A 45 -10.60 -2.81 0.85
C VAL A 45 -11.66 -3.76 0.30
N VAL A 46 -11.71 -5.01 0.77
CA VAL A 46 -12.76 -5.98 0.40
C VAL A 46 -14.12 -5.56 0.96
N PHE A 47 -14.15 -5.02 2.19
CA PHE A 47 -15.35 -4.42 2.77
C PHE A 47 -15.87 -3.28 1.89
N LEU A 48 -15.00 -2.35 1.47
CA LEU A 48 -15.37 -1.28 0.56
C LEU A 48 -15.86 -1.81 -0.79
N LEU A 49 -15.18 -2.81 -1.36
CA LEU A 49 -15.60 -3.45 -2.59
C LEU A 49 -17.01 -4.07 -2.47
N ALA A 50 -17.34 -4.69 -1.34
CA ALA A 50 -18.65 -5.29 -1.09
C ALA A 50 -19.79 -4.27 -1.03
N GLN A 51 -19.49 -3.00 -0.69
CA GLN A 51 -20.45 -1.89 -0.73
C GLN A 51 -20.74 -1.39 -2.15
N THR A 52 -19.93 -1.78 -3.14
CA THR A 52 -20.13 -1.37 -4.54
C THR A 52 -21.15 -2.26 -5.27
N ARG A 53 -21.53 -1.86 -6.50
CA ARG A 53 -22.30 -2.68 -7.45
C ARG A 53 -21.39 -3.38 -8.49
N ILE A 54 -20.09 -3.48 -8.22
CA ILE A 54 -19.12 -4.06 -9.15
C ILE A 54 -19.25 -5.60 -9.15
N THR A 55 -19.71 -6.15 -10.27
CA THR A 55 -19.98 -7.58 -10.42
C THR A 55 -18.97 -8.32 -11.31
N THR A 56 -18.26 -7.60 -12.19
CA THR A 56 -17.31 -8.21 -13.11
C THR A 56 -16.00 -8.54 -12.40
N PHE A 57 -15.34 -9.63 -12.81
CA PHE A 57 -14.04 -10.03 -12.27
C PHE A 57 -13.00 -8.91 -12.42
N ALA A 58 -12.84 -8.38 -13.64
CA ALA A 58 -11.91 -7.30 -13.92
C ALA A 58 -12.23 -6.02 -13.13
N GLY A 59 -13.51 -5.71 -12.93
CA GLY A 59 -13.91 -4.55 -12.13
C GLY A 59 -13.53 -4.69 -10.66
N ARG A 60 -13.70 -5.89 -10.08
CA ARG A 60 -13.32 -6.18 -8.70
C ARG A 60 -11.81 -6.10 -8.50
N VAL A 61 -11.05 -6.73 -9.39
CA VAL A 61 -9.57 -6.65 -9.37
C VAL A 61 -9.10 -5.21 -9.55
N GLY A 62 -9.68 -4.49 -10.52
CA GLY A 62 -9.33 -3.10 -10.81
C GLY A 62 -9.60 -2.15 -9.64
N PHE A 63 -10.75 -2.31 -8.96
CA PHE A 63 -11.07 -1.52 -7.77
C PHE A 63 -10.02 -1.68 -6.67
N VAL A 64 -9.67 -2.94 -6.34
CA VAL A 64 -8.69 -3.23 -5.28
C VAL A 64 -7.28 -2.79 -5.71
N LEU A 65 -6.91 -2.96 -6.98
CA LEU A 65 -5.64 -2.48 -7.52
C LEU A 65 -5.48 -0.96 -7.37
N VAL A 66 -6.51 -0.18 -7.73
CA VAL A 66 -6.49 1.28 -7.58
C VAL A 66 -6.38 1.69 -6.11
N ALA A 67 -7.05 0.97 -5.19
CA ALA A 67 -6.89 1.19 -3.76
C ALA A 67 -5.44 0.90 -3.29
N GLY A 68 -4.80 -0.14 -3.84
CA GLY A 68 -3.39 -0.42 -3.59
C GLY A 68 -2.44 0.67 -4.11
N ILE A 69 -2.72 1.23 -5.28
CA ILE A 69 -1.96 2.37 -5.81
C ILE A 69 -2.14 3.59 -4.89
N LEU A 70 -3.38 3.87 -4.46
CA LEU A 70 -3.68 4.95 -3.53
C LEU A 70 -2.89 4.79 -2.22
N ALA A 71 -2.91 3.59 -1.63
CA ALA A 71 -2.15 3.27 -0.42
C ALA A 71 -0.64 3.45 -0.65
N ALA A 72 -0.11 2.92 -1.76
CA ALA A 72 1.30 3.01 -2.10
C ALA A 72 1.78 4.46 -2.24
N ILE A 73 1.04 5.33 -2.92
CA ILE A 73 1.49 6.72 -3.12
C ILE A 73 1.35 7.59 -1.86
N THR A 74 0.43 7.26 -0.95
CA THR A 74 0.08 8.08 0.22
C THR A 74 1.30 8.38 1.10
N THR A 75 2.20 7.40 1.27
CA THR A 75 3.41 7.55 2.09
C THR A 75 4.69 7.58 1.26
N ASN A 76 4.82 6.70 0.27
CA ASN A 76 6.08 6.49 -0.43
C ASN A 76 6.51 7.70 -1.28
N VAL A 77 5.56 8.44 -1.87
CA VAL A 77 5.91 9.66 -2.63
C VAL A 77 6.53 10.72 -1.71
N SER A 78 5.98 10.87 -0.50
CA SER A 78 6.55 11.76 0.50
C SER A 78 7.93 11.28 0.96
N TYR A 79 8.11 9.98 1.17
CA TYR A 79 9.43 9.41 1.52
C TYR A 79 10.49 9.69 0.47
N TRP A 80 10.15 9.55 -0.81
CA TRP A 80 11.06 9.86 -1.91
C TRP A 80 11.34 11.37 -2.05
N ASN A 81 10.28 12.19 -2.16
CA ASN A 81 10.41 13.60 -2.51
C ASN A 81 10.84 14.49 -1.32
N TRP A 82 10.28 14.26 -0.14
CA TRP A 82 10.51 15.11 1.04
C TRP A 82 11.59 14.59 1.97
N TYR A 83 11.68 13.27 2.13
CA TYR A 83 12.57 12.65 3.10
C TYR A 83 13.84 12.04 2.48
N GLY A 84 13.97 12.10 1.14
CA GLY A 84 15.18 11.72 0.42
C GLY A 84 15.45 10.21 0.37
N PHE A 85 14.43 9.38 0.48
CA PHE A 85 14.59 7.93 0.39
C PHE A 85 15.08 7.52 -1.01
N PRO A 86 15.97 6.50 -1.14
CA PRO A 86 16.50 6.10 -2.44
C PRO A 86 15.40 5.65 -3.41
N SER A 87 15.44 6.15 -4.65
CA SER A 87 14.40 5.89 -5.66
C SER A 87 14.14 4.39 -5.88
N ALA A 88 15.19 3.58 -5.95
CA ALA A 88 15.06 2.13 -6.14
C ALA A 88 14.39 1.43 -4.95
N TYR A 89 14.70 1.85 -3.73
CA TYR A 89 14.08 1.33 -2.52
C TYR A 89 12.60 1.69 -2.47
N THR A 90 12.26 2.96 -2.69
CA THR A 90 10.88 3.44 -2.66
C THR A 90 10.03 2.81 -3.77
N ALA A 91 10.56 2.73 -5.00
CA ALA A 91 9.86 2.10 -6.11
C ALA A 91 9.63 0.60 -5.85
N GLY A 92 10.61 -0.10 -5.28
CA GLY A 92 10.46 -1.50 -4.88
C GLY A 92 9.36 -1.71 -3.83
N TYR A 93 9.32 -0.86 -2.80
CA TYR A 93 8.27 -0.92 -1.77
C TYR A 93 6.87 -0.66 -2.36
N MET A 94 6.74 0.37 -3.19
CA MET A 94 5.47 0.65 -3.88
C MET A 94 5.05 -0.51 -4.77
N PHE A 95 5.99 -1.12 -5.50
CA PHE A 95 5.71 -2.24 -6.38
C PHE A 95 5.17 -3.44 -5.60
N ILE A 96 5.81 -3.81 -4.48
CA ILE A 96 5.37 -4.93 -3.63
C ILE A 96 3.96 -4.66 -3.10
N GLN A 97 3.68 -3.45 -2.62
CA GLN A 97 2.37 -3.09 -2.10
C GLN A 97 1.28 -3.16 -3.20
N ILE A 98 1.55 -2.62 -4.38
CA ILE A 98 0.63 -2.66 -5.52
C ILE A 98 0.34 -4.11 -5.93
N VAL A 99 1.38 -4.96 -6.00
CA VAL A 99 1.22 -6.39 -6.30
C VAL A 99 0.42 -7.09 -5.21
N GLY A 100 0.65 -6.79 -3.94
CA GLY A 100 -0.14 -7.33 -2.82
C GLY A 100 -1.62 -7.06 -2.99
N PHE A 101 -2.01 -5.81 -3.24
CA PHE A 101 -3.40 -5.44 -3.52
C PHE A 101 -3.96 -6.06 -4.80
N PHE A 102 -3.14 -6.22 -5.84
CA PHE A 102 -3.55 -6.95 -7.04
C PHE A 102 -3.94 -8.39 -6.73
N LEU A 103 -3.16 -9.10 -5.92
CA LEU A 103 -3.46 -10.47 -5.47
C LEU A 103 -4.70 -10.52 -4.58
N VAL A 104 -4.86 -9.56 -3.65
CA VAL A 104 -6.10 -9.41 -2.85
C VAL A 104 -7.30 -9.22 -3.78
N GLY A 105 -7.18 -8.41 -4.83
CA GLY A 105 -8.23 -8.20 -5.82
C GLY A 105 -8.64 -9.48 -6.53
N ILE A 106 -7.67 -10.32 -6.92
CA ILE A 106 -7.93 -11.64 -7.51
C ILE A 106 -8.69 -12.53 -6.52
N VAL A 107 -8.20 -12.65 -5.29
CA VAL A 107 -8.84 -13.47 -4.25
C VAL A 107 -10.26 -12.98 -3.97
N ALA A 108 -10.45 -11.68 -3.79
CA ALA A 108 -11.76 -11.08 -3.58
C ALA A 108 -12.72 -11.34 -4.75
N ALA A 109 -12.23 -11.24 -5.99
CA ALA A 109 -13.03 -11.49 -7.17
C ALA A 109 -13.47 -12.96 -7.30
N LEU A 110 -12.66 -13.90 -6.84
CA LEU A 110 -12.96 -15.34 -6.80
C LEU A 110 -13.88 -15.74 -5.65
N VAL A 111 -13.70 -15.13 -4.46
CA VAL A 111 -14.42 -15.52 -3.23
C VAL A 111 -15.77 -14.83 -3.10
N LEU A 112 -15.90 -13.56 -3.52
CA LEU A 112 -17.16 -12.84 -3.37
C LEU A 112 -18.23 -13.41 -4.31
N PRO A 113 -19.44 -13.70 -3.82
CA PRO A 113 -20.50 -14.28 -4.63
C PRO A 113 -20.88 -13.33 -5.79
N ARG A 114 -21.29 -13.92 -6.92
CA ARG A 114 -21.94 -13.15 -7.99
C ARG A 114 -23.33 -12.80 -7.49
N ARG A 115 -23.65 -11.50 -7.38
CA ARG A 115 -25.04 -11.08 -7.14
C ARG A 115 -25.87 -11.54 -8.35
N ALA A 116 -26.82 -12.44 -8.12
CA ALA A 116 -27.80 -12.81 -9.14
C ALA A 116 -28.66 -11.57 -9.48
N PRO A 117 -29.11 -11.41 -10.73
CA PRO A 117 -30.05 -10.37 -11.09
C PRO A 117 -31.43 -10.70 -10.50
N THR A 118 -31.61 -10.41 -9.22
CA THR A 118 -32.92 -10.48 -8.58
C THR A 118 -33.09 -9.20 -7.78
N ASP A 119 -33.67 -8.19 -8.43
CA ASP A 119 -34.47 -7.11 -7.85
C ASP A 119 -35.12 -6.29 -9.00
N ALA A 120 -35.76 -7.00 -9.94
CA ALA A 120 -36.65 -6.38 -10.94
C ALA A 120 -38.14 -6.59 -10.61
N ILE A 121 -38.47 -7.13 -9.42
CA ILE A 121 -39.85 -7.30 -8.96
C ILE A 121 -39.92 -6.99 -7.47
N ARG A 122 -39.99 -5.70 -7.15
CA ARG A 122 -40.75 -5.15 -6.01
C ARG A 122 -40.95 -3.66 -6.18
#